data_AF-A0A1Y0IFD0-F1
#
_entry.id   AF-A0A1Y0IFD0-F1
#
_cell.length_a   1.000
_cell.length_b   1.000
_cell.length_c   1.000
_cell.angle_alpha   90.00
_cell.angle_beta   90.00
_cell.angle_gamma   90.00
#
_symmetry.space_group_name_H-M   'P 1'
#
loop_
_entity.id
_entity.type
_entity.pdbx_description
1 polymer ?
#
loop_
_entity_poly.entity_id
_entity_poly.type
_entity_poly.pdbx_seq_one_letter_code
_entity_poly.pdbx_strand_id
1 'polypeptide(L)'
;MAELGEPITTPDKHSEPEEKCPFCPPEEPEEYKTYPGAENNSKKLAEIMEDPASLPSKQSGARPQTAKVGRDGYQQEQAALKPRKEDKTKWYTHQAHHLISGNQALKGSAMEDWILASAKNEKDTGYSVNSTGNGFWAPSVPKDHVGSWGPRKNVLSDDERQELAEKVMDDANAQIHIGPHNIKDSDDPEGSLHFSYDQYIIEKLEAMSNRMHAWSQHCFLCEPEKKTPQATYKVHDALDRLSSHLQREITGSRQSWRIFISKYALNYHKPVCTHARRRVL
;
A
#
# COMPACT_ATOMS: atom_id res chain seq x y z
N MET A 1 2.65 14.98 9.96
CA MET A 1 1.49 14.08 9.83
C MET A 1 1.63 13.01 10.89
N ALA A 2 0.60 12.89 11.72
CA ALA A 2 0.38 11.85 12.71
C ALA A 2 0.60 10.44 12.14
N GLU A 3 1.05 9.49 12.97
CA GLU A 3 1.23 8.09 12.59
C GLU A 3 -0.09 7.42 12.22
N LEU A 4 -0.05 6.39 11.36
CA LEU A 4 -1.21 5.61 10.94
C LEU A 4 -1.82 4.87 12.14
N GLY A 5 -2.85 5.44 12.75
CA GLY A 5 -3.49 4.90 13.96
C GLY A 5 -3.65 5.92 15.09
N GLU A 6 -3.07 7.12 14.97
CA GLU A 6 -3.41 8.23 15.84
C GLU A 6 -4.84 8.72 15.55
N PRO A 7 -5.56 9.26 16.56
CA PRO A 7 -6.84 9.92 16.36
C PRO A 7 -6.71 10.91 15.19
N ILE A 8 -7.71 10.96 14.30
CA ILE A 8 -7.75 12.00 13.28
C ILE A 8 -7.97 13.31 14.03
N THR A 9 -6.87 13.96 14.42
CA THR A 9 -6.91 15.31 14.95
C THR A 9 -7.21 16.22 13.78
N THR A 10 -8.29 16.99 13.89
CA THR A 10 -8.58 18.06 12.96
C THR A 10 -7.33 18.91 12.83
N PRO A 11 -6.81 19.15 11.60
CA PRO A 11 -5.65 20.00 11.43
C PRO A 11 -5.95 21.40 11.94
N ASP A 12 -4.99 22.01 12.62
CA ASP A 12 -5.11 23.40 13.02
C ASP A 12 -5.21 24.29 11.77
N LYS A 13 -6.03 25.33 11.85
CA LYS A 13 -6.06 26.35 10.81
C LYS A 13 -4.70 27.02 10.76
N HIS A 14 -4.02 26.94 9.61
CA HIS A 14 -2.78 27.68 9.37
C HIS A 14 -3.07 28.99 8.63
N SER A 15 -2.12 29.93 8.61
CA SER A 15 -2.25 31.23 7.92
C SER A 15 -1.26 31.41 6.76
N GLU A 16 -0.30 30.50 6.65
CA GLU A 16 0.79 30.49 5.66
C GLU A 16 0.82 29.12 4.97
N PRO A 17 1.43 28.98 3.78
CA PRO A 17 1.61 27.69 3.11
C PRO A 17 2.26 26.67 4.05
N GLU A 18 1.56 25.57 4.30
CA GLU A 18 2.08 24.48 5.13
C GLU A 18 2.58 23.34 4.24
N GLU A 19 3.82 22.89 4.48
CA GLU A 19 4.44 21.81 3.72
C GLU A 19 3.60 20.53 3.75
N LYS A 20 2.97 20.22 4.88
CA LYS A 20 2.19 19.00 5.13
C LYS A 20 0.73 19.09 4.69
N CYS A 21 0.23 20.28 4.36
CA CYS A 21 -1.15 20.45 3.93
C CYS A 21 -1.30 19.99 2.47
N PRO A 22 -2.17 19.00 2.20
CA PRO A 22 -2.31 18.43 0.85
C PRO A 22 -2.95 19.38 -0.16
N PHE A 23 -3.52 20.50 0.32
CA PHE A 23 -4.24 21.50 -0.46
C PHE A 23 -3.47 22.82 -0.65
N CYS A 24 -2.28 22.95 -0.05
CA CYS A 24 -1.42 24.10 -0.35
C CYS A 24 -0.83 23.94 -1.76
N PRO A 25 -1.07 24.87 -2.69
CA PRO A 25 -0.60 24.80 -4.06
C PRO A 25 0.94 24.76 -4.06
N PRO A 26 1.55 23.93 -4.93
CA PRO A 26 2.98 24.03 -5.20
C PRO A 26 3.30 25.35 -5.91
N GLU A 27 4.59 25.69 -5.98
CA GLU A 27 5.06 26.92 -6.64
C GLU A 27 4.64 27.00 -8.13
N GLU A 28 4.44 25.86 -8.83
CA GLU A 28 3.77 25.79 -10.13
C GLU A 28 2.93 24.48 -10.26
N PRO A 29 1.73 24.52 -10.86
CA PRO A 29 0.92 23.31 -11.06
C PRO A 29 1.42 22.49 -12.25
N GLU A 30 2.01 21.33 -11.98
CA GLU A 30 2.31 20.33 -13.01
C GLU A 30 1.04 19.56 -13.41
N GLU A 31 0.82 19.37 -14.72
CA GLU A 31 -0.24 18.51 -15.23
C GLU A 31 0.21 17.05 -15.20
N TYR A 32 -0.31 16.30 -14.24
CA TYR A 32 -0.08 14.87 -14.15
C TYR A 32 -1.32 14.07 -14.57
N LYS A 33 -1.08 12.79 -14.87
CA LYS A 33 -2.10 11.78 -15.06
C LYS A 33 -2.07 10.78 -13.92
N THR A 34 -3.21 10.56 -13.30
CA THR A 34 -3.38 9.54 -12.26
C THR A 34 -3.73 8.20 -12.91
N TYR A 35 -3.13 7.13 -12.38
CA TYR A 35 -3.38 5.74 -12.74
C TYR A 35 -4.04 5.03 -11.56
N PRO A 36 -5.39 4.99 -11.53
CA PRO A 36 -6.18 4.59 -10.37
C PRO A 36 -6.11 3.09 -10.06
N GLY A 37 -6.78 2.67 -8.99
CA GLY A 37 -6.88 1.27 -8.56
C GLY A 37 -7.41 0.34 -9.66
N ALA A 38 -8.28 0.82 -10.54
CA ALA A 38 -8.75 0.06 -11.70
C ALA A 38 -7.63 -0.30 -12.71
N GLU A 39 -6.50 0.41 -12.69
CA GLU A 39 -5.32 0.14 -13.52
C GLU A 39 -4.28 -0.76 -12.85
N ASN A 40 -4.65 -1.44 -11.76
CA ASN A 40 -3.80 -2.41 -11.06
C ASN A 40 -3.29 -3.49 -12.01
N ASN A 41 -1.97 -3.56 -12.21
CA ASN A 41 -1.34 -4.55 -13.08
C ASN A 41 0.00 -5.01 -12.50
N SER A 42 0.05 -6.24 -11.97
CA SER A 42 1.24 -6.76 -11.29
C SER A 42 2.44 -6.95 -12.23
N LYS A 43 2.20 -7.22 -13.52
CA LYS A 43 3.28 -7.28 -14.52
C LYS A 43 3.90 -5.89 -14.73
N LYS A 44 3.05 -4.86 -14.86
CA LYS A 44 3.50 -3.48 -14.99
C LYS A 44 4.23 -3.00 -13.74
N LEU A 45 3.69 -3.32 -12.55
CA LEU A 45 4.36 -3.07 -11.28
C LEU A 45 5.75 -3.72 -11.24
N ALA A 46 5.86 -5.01 -11.62
CA ALA A 46 7.15 -5.71 -11.69
C ALA A 46 8.17 -4.97 -12.57
N GLU A 47 7.79 -4.59 -13.79
CA GLU A 47 8.66 -3.83 -14.71
C GLU A 47 9.11 -2.49 -14.11
N ILE A 48 8.21 -1.75 -13.46
CA ILE A 48 8.51 -0.47 -12.81
C ILE A 48 9.39 -0.66 -11.56
N MET A 49 9.19 -1.74 -10.81
CA MET A 49 10.02 -2.05 -9.64
C MET A 49 11.45 -2.47 -10.02
N GLU A 50 11.65 -3.08 -11.19
CA GLU A 50 12.98 -3.40 -11.73
C GLU A 50 13.70 -2.12 -12.20
N ASP A 51 12.98 -1.20 -12.84
CA ASP A 51 13.49 0.10 -13.29
C ASP A 51 12.51 1.24 -12.96
N PRO A 52 12.62 1.87 -11.77
CA PRO A 52 11.70 2.94 -11.37
C PRO A 52 11.70 4.16 -12.29
N ALA A 53 12.83 4.42 -12.98
CA ALA A 53 12.92 5.51 -13.94
C ALA A 53 12.06 5.26 -15.20
N SER A 54 11.64 4.01 -15.43
CA SER A 54 10.77 3.67 -16.55
C SER A 54 9.30 4.08 -16.35
N LEU A 55 8.87 4.46 -15.13
CA LEU A 55 7.48 4.78 -14.81
C LEU A 55 6.84 5.75 -15.84
N PRO A 56 7.44 6.90 -16.19
CA PRO A 56 6.85 7.81 -17.18
C PRO A 56 6.71 7.20 -18.58
N SER A 57 7.61 6.30 -18.97
CA SER A 57 7.51 5.61 -20.27
C SER A 57 6.44 4.51 -20.29
N LYS A 58 6.19 3.87 -19.13
CA LYS A 58 5.17 2.81 -18.97
C LYS A 58 3.78 3.38 -18.66
N GLN A 59 3.75 4.58 -18.09
CA GLN A 59 2.57 5.31 -17.64
C GLN A 59 2.78 6.81 -17.91
N SER A 60 2.61 7.20 -19.16
CA SER A 60 2.77 8.59 -19.63
C SER A 60 2.00 9.60 -18.79
N GLY A 61 2.71 10.58 -18.23
CA GLY A 61 2.16 11.61 -17.37
C GLY A 61 2.02 11.21 -15.90
N ALA A 62 2.34 9.97 -15.50
CA ALA A 62 2.45 9.62 -14.09
C ALA A 62 3.59 10.41 -13.44
N ARG A 63 3.38 10.84 -12.19
CA ARG A 63 4.42 11.53 -11.43
C ARG A 63 5.56 10.54 -11.08
N PRO A 64 6.83 10.86 -11.36
CA PRO A 64 7.96 10.08 -10.85
C PRO A 64 7.98 10.07 -9.32
N GLN A 65 8.12 8.90 -8.71
CA GLN A 65 8.00 8.73 -7.26
C GLN A 65 9.10 9.40 -6.42
N THR A 66 10.23 9.75 -7.05
CA THR A 66 11.40 10.35 -6.40
C THR A 66 11.47 11.88 -6.50
N ALA A 67 10.44 12.53 -7.01
CA ALA A 67 10.43 13.96 -7.29
C ALA A 67 9.96 14.82 -6.10
N LYS A 68 10.85 15.59 -5.44
CA LYS A 68 10.48 16.96 -5.05
C LYS A 68 10.73 17.85 -6.27
N VAL A 69 9.78 18.75 -6.55
CA VAL A 69 9.96 19.80 -7.53
C VAL A 69 10.79 20.89 -6.85
N GLY A 70 12.08 20.96 -7.20
CA GLY A 70 12.93 22.10 -6.86
C GLY A 70 12.90 23.15 -7.96
N ARG A 71 13.37 24.35 -7.65
CA ARG A 71 13.48 25.49 -8.58
C ARG A 71 14.30 25.19 -9.85
N ASP A 72 15.16 24.18 -9.80
CA ASP A 72 16.05 23.72 -10.87
C ASP A 72 15.73 22.29 -11.38
N GLY A 73 14.51 21.79 -11.10
CA GLY A 73 14.08 20.43 -11.45
C GLY A 73 14.11 19.45 -10.28
N TYR A 74 14.05 18.16 -10.59
CA TYR A 74 13.86 17.08 -9.63
C TYR A 74 14.96 17.04 -8.54
N GLN A 75 14.59 17.28 -7.27
CA GLN A 75 15.44 17.01 -6.11
C GLN A 75 14.86 15.87 -5.27
N GLN A 76 15.72 14.93 -4.91
CA GLN A 76 15.35 13.64 -4.31
C GLN A 76 15.19 13.76 -2.79
N GLU A 77 13.97 13.73 -2.27
CA GLU A 77 13.73 13.45 -0.84
C GLU A 77 12.40 12.71 -0.64
N GLN A 78 12.42 11.41 -0.91
CA GLN A 78 11.64 10.49 -0.08
C GLN A 78 12.63 9.73 0.79
N ALA A 79 12.28 9.50 2.06
CA ALA A 79 12.89 8.43 2.82
C ALA A 79 12.72 7.18 1.96
N ALA A 80 13.82 6.68 1.38
CA ALA A 80 13.76 5.54 0.50
C ALA A 80 13.03 4.43 1.26
N LEU A 81 11.77 4.17 0.88
CA LEU A 81 11.29 2.82 0.89
C LEU A 81 12.41 2.08 0.17
N LYS A 82 13.16 1.25 0.91
CA LYS A 82 14.02 0.27 0.28
C LYS A 82 13.04 -0.85 -0.04
N PRO A 83 12.34 -0.83 -1.20
CA PRO A 83 11.49 -1.95 -1.54
C PRO A 83 12.39 -3.17 -1.43
N ARG A 84 11.89 -4.21 -0.75
CA ARG A 84 12.59 -5.49 -0.77
C ARG A 84 12.80 -5.82 -2.24
N LYS A 85 14.05 -5.89 -2.68
CA LYS A 85 14.38 -6.25 -4.06
C LYS A 85 14.15 -7.75 -4.23
N GLU A 86 13.83 -8.15 -5.45
CA GLU A 86 13.86 -9.56 -5.80
C GLU A 86 15.26 -10.13 -5.52
N ASP A 87 15.32 -11.23 -4.78
CA ASP A 87 16.54 -12.01 -4.62
C ASP A 87 16.45 -13.28 -5.49
N LYS A 88 17.03 -13.18 -6.69
CA LYS A 88 17.05 -14.27 -7.68
C LYS A 88 17.90 -15.47 -7.23
N THR A 89 18.72 -15.32 -6.17
CA THR A 89 19.58 -16.40 -5.65
C THR A 89 18.83 -17.38 -4.74
N LYS A 90 17.66 -16.98 -4.23
CA LYS A 90 16.85 -17.82 -3.36
C LYS A 90 16.32 -19.07 -4.06
N TRP A 91 16.05 -20.13 -3.29
CA TRP A 91 15.46 -21.38 -3.76
C TRP A 91 13.97 -21.25 -4.07
N TYR A 92 13.37 -20.11 -3.73
CA TYR A 92 11.99 -19.74 -4.04
C TYR A 92 11.92 -18.50 -4.95
N THR A 93 10.74 -18.28 -5.51
CA THR A 93 10.44 -17.16 -6.43
C THR A 93 9.92 -15.95 -5.67
N HIS A 94 10.01 -14.77 -6.29
CA HIS A 94 9.33 -13.58 -5.81
C HIS A 94 8.28 -13.13 -6.84
N GLN A 95 7.25 -12.44 -6.38
CA GLN A 95 6.24 -11.83 -7.24
C GLN A 95 6.01 -10.39 -6.82
N ALA A 96 5.82 -9.51 -7.80
CA ALA A 96 5.43 -8.14 -7.52
C ALA A 96 4.05 -8.12 -6.88
N HIS A 97 3.97 -7.54 -5.69
CA HIS A 97 2.77 -7.43 -4.89
C HIS A 97 2.46 -5.96 -4.63
N HIS A 98 1.20 -5.58 -4.88
CA HIS A 98 0.67 -4.27 -4.54
C HIS A 98 0.38 -4.22 -3.04
N LEU A 99 1.04 -3.32 -2.32
CA LEU A 99 0.80 -3.11 -0.88
C LEU A 99 -0.63 -2.59 -0.66
N ILE A 100 -1.00 -1.50 -1.33
CA ILE A 100 -2.39 -1.08 -1.46
C ILE A 100 -2.96 -1.78 -2.71
N SER A 101 -3.80 -2.79 -2.51
CA SER A 101 -4.43 -3.51 -3.62
C SER A 101 -5.38 -2.58 -4.39
N GLY A 102 -5.09 -2.38 -5.67
CA GLY A 102 -5.86 -1.50 -6.52
C GLY A 102 -7.29 -1.99 -6.71
N ASN A 103 -7.47 -3.25 -7.10
CA ASN A 103 -8.80 -3.80 -7.40
C ASN A 103 -9.63 -4.15 -6.16
N GLN A 104 -8.98 -4.50 -5.04
CA GLN A 104 -9.70 -4.96 -3.84
C GLN A 104 -9.96 -3.84 -2.83
N ALA A 105 -9.15 -2.76 -2.84
CA ALA A 105 -9.26 -1.71 -1.83
C ALA A 105 -9.32 -0.29 -2.40
N LEU A 106 -8.43 0.08 -3.34
CA LEU A 106 -8.37 1.47 -3.81
C LEU A 106 -9.50 1.84 -4.77
N LYS A 107 -9.82 0.95 -5.71
CA LYS A 107 -10.81 1.17 -6.77
C LYS A 107 -12.18 1.47 -6.17
N GLY A 108 -12.73 2.64 -6.48
CA GLY A 108 -14.03 3.10 -5.99
C GLY A 108 -14.03 3.51 -4.51
N SER A 109 -12.87 3.55 -3.85
CA SER A 109 -12.77 4.08 -2.48
C SER A 109 -12.93 5.60 -2.49
N ALA A 110 -13.43 6.17 -1.39
CA ALA A 110 -13.50 7.61 -1.21
C ALA A 110 -12.11 8.29 -1.20
N MET A 111 -11.03 7.53 -1.03
CA MET A 111 -9.66 8.03 -1.15
C MET A 111 -9.27 8.26 -2.61
N GLU A 112 -9.82 7.48 -3.53
CA GLU A 112 -9.54 7.59 -4.97
C GLU A 112 -10.02 8.93 -5.56
N ASP A 113 -11.13 9.47 -5.03
CA ASP A 113 -11.64 10.80 -5.41
C ASP A 113 -10.65 11.94 -5.13
N TRP A 114 -9.74 11.77 -4.17
CA TRP A 114 -8.72 12.76 -3.79
C TRP A 114 -7.46 12.68 -4.66
N ILE A 115 -7.32 11.66 -5.50
CA ILE A 115 -6.16 11.50 -6.41
C ILE A 115 -6.54 11.63 -7.88
N LEU A 116 -7.79 11.33 -8.24
CA LEU A 116 -8.35 11.48 -9.58
C LEU A 116 -8.95 12.87 -9.80
N ALA A 117 -9.02 13.31 -11.05
CA ALA A 117 -9.97 14.32 -11.47
C ALA A 117 -11.41 13.82 -11.23
N SER A 118 -12.13 14.49 -10.33
CA SER A 118 -13.44 14.10 -9.81
C SER A 118 -14.24 15.32 -9.35
N ALA A 119 -15.44 15.11 -8.79
CA ALA A 119 -16.20 16.21 -8.16
C ALA A 119 -15.49 16.82 -6.94
N LYS A 120 -14.60 16.07 -6.27
CA LYS A 120 -13.84 16.54 -5.10
C LYS A 120 -12.50 17.17 -5.47
N ASN A 121 -12.04 16.99 -6.70
CA ASN A 121 -10.68 17.32 -7.10
C ASN A 121 -10.65 17.66 -8.59
N GLU A 122 -10.35 18.90 -8.97
CA GLU A 122 -10.47 19.39 -10.35
C GLU A 122 -9.53 18.65 -11.33
N LYS A 123 -8.34 18.26 -10.86
CA LYS A 123 -7.29 17.65 -11.68
C LYS A 123 -6.69 16.41 -11.02
N ASP A 124 -6.15 15.54 -11.86
CA ASP A 124 -5.33 14.40 -11.42
C ASP A 124 -4.13 14.87 -10.60
N THR A 125 -3.78 14.10 -9.57
CA THR A 125 -2.62 14.37 -8.71
C THR A 125 -1.33 13.68 -9.19
N GLY A 126 -1.44 12.74 -10.14
CA GLY A 126 -0.32 11.99 -10.69
C GLY A 126 0.02 10.67 -10.01
N TYR A 127 -0.83 10.19 -9.10
CA TYR A 127 -0.61 8.93 -8.39
C TYR A 127 -0.60 7.77 -9.37
N SER A 128 0.24 6.75 -9.13
CA SER A 128 0.11 5.47 -9.83
C SER A 128 0.06 4.31 -8.84
N VAL A 129 -0.98 3.49 -8.98
CA VAL A 129 -1.10 2.23 -8.22
C VAL A 129 0.04 1.25 -8.55
N ASN A 130 0.66 1.36 -9.72
CA ASN A 130 1.76 0.50 -10.17
C ASN A 130 3.14 1.11 -9.87
N SER A 131 3.22 2.14 -9.03
CA SER A 131 4.48 2.77 -8.64
C SER A 131 5.28 1.90 -7.66
N THR A 132 6.60 2.06 -7.66
CA THR A 132 7.53 1.29 -6.82
C THR A 132 7.24 1.37 -5.32
N GLY A 133 6.79 2.51 -4.81
CA GLY A 133 6.46 2.70 -3.40
C GLY A 133 5.12 2.11 -2.99
N ASN A 134 4.28 1.70 -3.95
CA ASN A 134 3.17 0.78 -3.68
C ASN A 134 3.55 -0.70 -3.95
N GLY A 135 4.80 -0.97 -4.32
CA GLY A 135 5.28 -2.29 -4.70
C GLY A 135 6.14 -2.96 -3.64
N PHE A 136 6.01 -4.28 -3.55
CA PHE A 136 6.87 -5.14 -2.75
C PHE A 136 7.14 -6.46 -3.48
N TRP A 137 8.40 -6.91 -3.51
CA TRP A 137 8.73 -8.24 -4.04
C TRP A 137 8.45 -9.28 -2.98
N ALA A 138 7.22 -9.80 -3.01
CA ALA A 138 6.78 -10.78 -2.02
C ALA A 138 7.38 -12.16 -2.32
N PRO A 139 7.88 -12.88 -1.31
CA PRO A 139 8.27 -14.27 -1.49
C PRO A 139 7.04 -15.09 -1.94
N SER A 140 7.26 -16.06 -2.81
CA SER A 140 6.23 -16.91 -3.39
C SER A 140 6.70 -18.37 -3.35
N VAL A 141 6.36 -19.17 -4.35
CA VAL A 141 6.58 -20.62 -4.33
C VAL A 141 8.06 -21.00 -4.51
N PRO A 142 8.48 -22.18 -4.00
CA PRO A 142 9.77 -22.78 -4.38
C PRO A 142 9.92 -22.89 -5.90
N LYS A 143 11.13 -22.72 -6.42
CA LYS A 143 11.39 -22.71 -7.88
C LYS A 143 10.96 -24.01 -8.55
N ASP A 144 11.20 -25.15 -7.91
CA ASP A 144 10.85 -26.48 -8.44
C ASP A 144 9.33 -26.76 -8.39
N HIS A 145 8.54 -25.86 -7.80
CA HIS A 145 7.10 -25.98 -7.65
C HIS A 145 6.31 -24.87 -8.38
N VAL A 146 6.97 -24.05 -9.20
CA VAL A 146 6.29 -23.09 -10.10
C VAL A 146 5.35 -23.85 -11.04
N GLY A 147 4.08 -23.43 -11.11
CA GLY A 147 3.05 -24.09 -11.93
C GLY A 147 2.41 -25.34 -11.31
N SER A 148 3.06 -25.90 -10.28
CA SER A 148 2.58 -27.04 -9.48
C SER A 148 2.05 -26.59 -8.11
N TRP A 149 1.67 -25.33 -7.95
CA TRP A 149 1.08 -24.84 -6.71
C TRP A 149 -0.44 -24.66 -6.87
N GLY A 150 -1.22 -25.70 -6.57
CA GLY A 150 -2.68 -25.65 -6.70
C GLY A 150 -3.37 -27.03 -6.59
N PRO A 151 -4.71 -27.09 -6.55
CA PRO A 151 -5.46 -28.31 -6.22
C PRO A 151 -5.58 -29.35 -7.37
N ARG A 152 -4.72 -29.29 -8.40
CA ARG A 152 -4.82 -30.21 -9.54
C ARG A 152 -4.31 -31.61 -9.16
N LYS A 153 -4.78 -32.67 -9.84
CA LYS A 153 -4.31 -34.05 -9.62
C LYS A 153 -2.79 -34.16 -9.80
N ASN A 154 -2.11 -34.87 -8.89
CA ASN A 154 -0.65 -35.08 -8.80
C ASN A 154 0.15 -33.86 -8.31
N VAL A 155 -0.49 -32.99 -7.54
CA VAL A 155 0.13 -31.81 -6.94
C VAL A 155 0.20 -31.98 -5.42
N LEU A 156 1.20 -31.34 -4.80
CA LEU A 156 1.39 -31.20 -3.36
C LEU A 156 0.05 -31.08 -2.60
N SER A 157 -0.09 -31.89 -1.56
CA SER A 157 -1.16 -31.77 -0.56
C SER A 157 -1.20 -30.37 0.07
N ASP A 158 -2.30 -30.01 0.74
CA ASP A 158 -2.36 -28.74 1.48
C ASP A 158 -1.29 -28.68 2.59
N ASP A 159 -1.00 -29.81 3.26
CA ASP A 159 0.01 -29.90 4.31
C ASP A 159 1.42 -29.70 3.74
N GLU A 160 1.77 -30.35 2.63
CA GLU A 160 3.07 -30.13 1.97
C GLU A 160 3.23 -28.67 1.49
N ARG A 161 2.15 -28.05 0.99
CA ARG A 161 2.15 -26.63 0.61
C ARG A 161 2.33 -25.74 1.84
N GLN A 162 1.71 -26.07 2.97
CA GLN A 162 1.91 -25.36 4.23
C GLN A 162 3.36 -25.46 4.68
N GLU A 163 3.94 -26.65 4.75
CA GLU A 163 5.35 -26.85 5.16
C GLU A 163 6.34 -26.08 4.27
N LEU A 164 6.16 -26.12 2.95
CA LEU A 164 7.00 -25.37 2.02
C LEU A 164 6.83 -23.86 2.18
N ALA A 165 5.59 -23.39 2.35
CA ALA A 165 5.31 -21.98 2.59
C ALA A 165 5.98 -21.48 3.88
N GLU A 166 5.96 -22.28 4.95
CA GLU A 166 6.63 -21.93 6.22
C GLU A 166 8.13 -21.79 6.05
N LYS A 167 8.78 -22.72 5.34
CA LYS A 167 10.22 -22.64 5.03
C LYS A 167 10.57 -21.37 4.24
N VAL A 168 9.73 -21.01 3.26
CA VAL A 168 9.90 -19.78 2.50
C VAL A 168 9.74 -18.56 3.40
N MET A 169 8.70 -18.50 4.22
CA MET A 169 8.44 -17.34 5.09
C MET A 169 9.50 -17.15 6.16
N ASP A 170 10.05 -18.25 6.69
CA ASP A 170 11.15 -18.25 7.65
C ASP A 170 12.44 -17.67 7.01
N ASP A 171 12.88 -18.21 5.87
CA ASP A 171 14.07 -17.70 5.15
C ASP A 171 13.86 -16.27 4.63
N ALA A 172 12.63 -15.94 4.22
CA ALA A 172 12.30 -14.62 3.73
C ALA A 172 12.15 -13.60 4.87
N ASN A 173 11.81 -14.00 6.10
CA ASN A 173 11.33 -13.09 7.15
C ASN A 173 10.19 -12.18 6.65
N ALA A 174 9.25 -12.77 5.90
CA ALA A 174 8.10 -12.10 5.30
C ALA A 174 7.01 -13.09 4.91
N GLN A 175 5.77 -12.60 4.83
CA GLN A 175 4.64 -13.43 4.41
C GLN A 175 4.74 -13.82 2.93
N ILE A 176 4.38 -15.07 2.64
CA ILE A 176 4.30 -15.58 1.27
C ILE A 176 3.05 -15.04 0.55
N HIS A 177 3.21 -14.56 -0.68
CA HIS A 177 2.11 -14.06 -1.50
C HIS A 177 1.51 -15.17 -2.36
N ILE A 178 0.48 -15.82 -1.83
CA ILE A 178 -0.26 -16.87 -2.54
C ILE A 178 -1.73 -16.88 -2.13
N GLY A 179 -2.61 -16.94 -3.13
CA GLY A 179 -4.05 -17.09 -2.94
C GLY A 179 -4.73 -15.74 -2.71
N PRO A 180 -6.00 -15.76 -2.26
CA PRO A 180 -6.77 -14.55 -2.04
C PRO A 180 -6.36 -13.84 -0.74
N HIS A 181 -6.59 -12.52 -0.67
CA HIS A 181 -6.24 -11.69 0.49
C HIS A 181 -7.38 -11.51 1.50
N ASN A 182 -8.57 -12.03 1.21
CA ASN A 182 -9.76 -11.94 2.07
C ASN A 182 -9.77 -13.03 3.16
N ILE A 183 -8.64 -13.18 3.84
CA ILE A 183 -8.41 -14.25 4.82
C ILE A 183 -9.10 -13.89 6.13
N LYS A 184 -9.95 -14.80 6.60
CA LYS A 184 -10.62 -14.70 7.90
C LYS A 184 -10.06 -15.75 8.85
N ASP A 185 -9.79 -15.35 10.09
CA ASP A 185 -9.47 -16.31 11.13
C ASP A 185 -10.76 -16.81 11.81
N SER A 186 -10.98 -18.11 11.81
CA SER A 186 -12.06 -18.74 12.56
C SER A 186 -11.95 -18.53 14.06
N ASP A 187 -10.73 -18.33 14.57
CA ASP A 187 -10.43 -18.20 15.98
C ASP A 187 -10.51 -16.73 16.46
N ASP A 188 -10.72 -15.78 15.53
CA ASP A 188 -10.96 -14.36 15.78
C ASP A 188 -12.06 -13.84 14.83
N PRO A 189 -13.32 -14.27 15.02
CA PRO A 189 -14.43 -13.94 14.12
C PRO A 189 -14.74 -12.45 14.05
N GLU A 190 -14.39 -11.69 15.09
CA GLU A 190 -14.53 -10.23 15.15
C GLU A 190 -13.40 -9.49 14.41
N GLY A 191 -12.33 -10.19 14.01
CA GLY A 191 -11.16 -9.60 13.34
C GLY A 191 -10.39 -8.61 14.20
N SER A 192 -10.47 -8.74 15.53
CA SER A 192 -9.88 -7.79 16.48
C SER A 192 -8.37 -7.97 16.69
N LEU A 193 -7.85 -9.15 16.33
CA LEU A 193 -6.46 -9.57 16.48
C LEU A 193 -5.84 -9.92 15.13
N HIS A 194 -6.60 -10.54 14.23
CA HIS A 194 -6.21 -11.01 12.91
C HIS A 194 -7.12 -10.38 11.84
N PHE A 195 -6.68 -9.24 11.33
CA PHE A 195 -7.44 -8.47 10.36
C PHE A 195 -7.32 -9.07 8.96
N SER A 196 -8.41 -9.06 8.21
CA SER A 196 -8.37 -9.32 6.77
C SER A 196 -7.57 -8.22 6.08
N TYR A 197 -6.64 -8.59 5.19
CA TYR A 197 -5.70 -7.63 4.59
C TYR A 197 -6.43 -6.56 3.77
N ASP A 198 -7.38 -6.98 2.94
CA ASP A 198 -8.20 -6.07 2.13
C ASP A 198 -9.06 -5.13 2.99
N GLN A 199 -9.77 -5.67 3.98
CA GLN A 199 -10.61 -4.89 4.89
C GLN A 199 -9.78 -3.87 5.69
N TYR A 200 -8.61 -4.28 6.20
CA TYR A 200 -7.70 -3.38 6.89
C TYR A 200 -7.28 -2.21 5.99
N ILE A 201 -6.96 -2.47 4.72
CA ILE A 201 -6.60 -1.41 3.77
C ILE A 201 -7.80 -0.49 3.50
N ILE A 202 -9.00 -1.05 3.29
CA ILE A 202 -10.23 -0.28 3.06
C ILE A 202 -10.48 0.69 4.21
N GLU A 203 -10.40 0.23 5.46
CA GLU A 203 -10.58 1.06 6.65
C GLU A 203 -9.50 2.16 6.77
N LYS A 204 -8.25 1.86 6.41
CA LYS A 204 -7.19 2.88 6.39
C LYS A 204 -7.39 3.91 5.28
N LEU A 205 -7.84 3.49 4.10
CA LEU A 205 -8.16 4.41 3.00
C LEU A 205 -9.36 5.31 3.36
N GLU A 206 -10.38 4.77 4.02
CA GLU A 206 -11.52 5.55 4.52
C GLU A 206 -11.07 6.59 5.57
N ALA A 207 -10.28 6.16 6.57
CA ALA A 207 -9.72 7.07 7.56
C ALA A 207 -8.86 8.17 6.93
N MET A 208 -8.07 7.84 5.91
CA MET A 208 -7.31 8.82 5.13
C MET A 208 -8.22 9.78 4.36
N SER A 209 -9.27 9.30 3.70
CA SER A 209 -10.22 10.15 2.98
C SER A 209 -10.94 11.12 3.93
N ASN A 210 -11.36 10.64 5.11
CA ASN A 210 -11.94 11.49 6.15
C ASN A 210 -10.96 12.57 6.62
N ARG A 211 -9.68 12.24 6.73
CA ARG A 211 -8.63 13.21 7.04
C ARG A 211 -8.44 14.24 5.93
N MET A 212 -8.43 13.82 4.66
CA MET A 212 -8.36 14.75 3.52
C MET A 212 -9.57 15.67 3.48
N HIS A 213 -10.76 15.14 3.77
CA HIS A 213 -11.96 15.94 3.90
C HIS A 213 -11.82 16.98 5.02
N ALA A 214 -11.35 16.61 6.21
CA ALA A 214 -11.11 17.57 7.30
C ALA A 214 -10.11 18.67 6.89
N TRP A 215 -9.00 18.32 6.25
CA TRP A 215 -8.05 19.30 5.69
C TRP A 215 -8.71 20.23 4.66
N SER A 216 -9.60 19.70 3.81
CA SER A 216 -10.29 20.50 2.79
C SER A 216 -11.22 21.56 3.39
N GLN A 217 -11.75 21.32 4.59
CA GLN A 217 -12.64 22.27 5.29
C GLN A 217 -11.88 23.37 6.04
N HIS A 218 -10.59 23.16 6.33
CA HIS A 218 -9.81 24.04 7.21
C HIS A 218 -8.59 24.68 6.54
N CYS A 219 -8.33 24.39 5.26
CA CYS A 219 -7.24 24.97 4.51
C CYS A 219 -7.38 26.50 4.41
N PHE A 220 -6.30 27.23 4.70
CA PHE A 220 -6.26 28.70 4.74
C PHE A 220 -6.48 29.38 3.38
N LEU A 221 -6.21 28.66 2.29
CA LEU A 221 -6.44 29.13 0.92
C LEU A 221 -7.88 28.89 0.46
N CYS A 222 -8.68 28.19 1.25
CA CYS A 222 -10.11 28.11 1.03
C CYS A 222 -10.74 29.41 1.55
N GLU A 223 -10.93 30.37 0.65
CA GLU A 223 -11.92 31.42 0.91
C GLU A 223 -13.29 30.74 1.12
N PRO A 224 -14.10 31.21 2.09
CA PRO A 224 -15.38 30.58 2.43
C PRO A 224 -16.41 30.54 1.27
N GLU A 225 -16.13 31.18 0.13
CA GLU A 225 -17.07 31.32 -0.97
C GLU A 225 -16.66 30.65 -2.28
N LYS A 226 -15.44 30.09 -2.43
CA LYS A 226 -14.96 29.68 -3.76
C LYS A 226 -14.14 28.38 -3.78
N LYS A 227 -14.78 27.35 -4.38
CA LYS A 227 -14.24 26.09 -4.90
C LYS A 227 -13.73 25.09 -3.86
N THR A 228 -14.07 23.82 -4.08
CA THR A 228 -13.41 22.68 -3.42
C THR A 228 -11.90 22.80 -3.63
N PRO A 229 -11.07 22.75 -2.58
CA PRO A 229 -9.63 22.88 -2.76
C PRO A 229 -9.07 21.72 -3.58
N GLN A 230 -8.12 22.02 -4.45
CA GLN A 230 -7.42 21.03 -5.27
C GLN A 230 -6.40 20.27 -4.42
N ALA A 231 -6.55 18.95 -4.34
CA ALA A 231 -5.52 18.12 -3.74
C ALA A 231 -4.28 18.13 -4.64
N THR A 232 -3.10 18.16 -4.02
CA THR A 232 -1.81 18.16 -4.72
C THR A 232 -1.16 16.79 -4.61
N TYR A 233 0.00 16.59 -5.24
CA TYR A 233 0.81 15.38 -5.10
C TYR A 233 1.14 15.03 -3.64
N LYS A 234 1.06 15.99 -2.70
CA LYS A 234 1.28 15.75 -1.26
C LYS A 234 0.30 14.72 -0.68
N VAL A 235 -0.86 14.50 -1.32
CA VAL A 235 -1.76 13.40 -0.94
C VAL A 235 -1.11 12.02 -1.13
N HIS A 236 -0.13 11.89 -2.03
CA HIS A 236 0.62 10.66 -2.26
C HIS A 236 1.44 10.27 -1.05
N ASP A 237 1.97 11.23 -0.28
CA ASP A 237 2.75 10.93 0.93
C ASP A 237 1.94 10.14 1.96
N ALA A 238 0.62 10.36 2.02
CA ALA A 238 -0.25 9.57 2.89
C ALA A 238 -0.38 8.13 2.39
N LEU A 239 -0.52 7.92 1.08
CA LEU A 239 -0.57 6.60 0.45
C LEU A 239 0.77 5.88 0.58
N ASP A 240 1.89 6.54 0.33
CA ASP A 240 3.24 5.97 0.45
C ASP A 240 3.55 5.57 1.91
N ARG A 241 3.10 6.37 2.89
CA ARG A 241 3.17 5.99 4.32
C ARG A 241 2.33 4.77 4.62
N LEU A 242 1.13 4.66 4.03
CA LEU A 242 0.28 3.48 4.18
C LEU A 242 0.95 2.24 3.57
N SER A 243 1.49 2.33 2.35
CA SER A 243 2.25 1.23 1.75
C SER A 243 3.45 0.84 2.62
N SER A 244 4.20 1.82 3.13
CA SER A 244 5.31 1.58 4.08
C SER A 244 4.86 0.85 5.34
N HIS A 245 3.70 1.22 5.87
CA HIS A 245 3.10 0.58 7.04
C HIS A 245 2.69 -0.86 6.74
N LEU A 246 1.96 -1.08 5.66
CA LEU A 246 1.54 -2.42 5.22
C LEU A 246 2.75 -3.33 5.01
N GLN A 247 3.82 -2.82 4.40
CA GLN A 247 5.06 -3.60 4.24
C GLN A 247 5.64 -4.04 5.59
N ARG A 248 5.65 -3.17 6.62
CA ARG A 248 6.12 -3.55 7.96
C ARG A 248 5.21 -4.59 8.61
N GLU A 249 3.91 -4.52 8.39
CA GLU A 249 2.94 -5.46 8.96
C GLU A 249 3.01 -6.88 8.35
N ILE A 250 3.49 -7.00 7.10
CA ILE A 250 3.63 -8.28 6.39
C ILE A 250 5.08 -8.78 6.31
N THR A 251 6.02 -8.09 6.95
CA THR A 251 7.44 -8.47 7.03
C THR A 251 7.90 -8.53 8.48
N GLY A 252 9.11 -9.03 8.71
CA GLY A 252 9.64 -9.17 10.06
C GLY A 252 9.07 -10.39 10.80
N SER A 253 9.21 -10.37 12.12
CA SER A 253 8.87 -11.52 12.98
C SER A 253 7.43 -11.94 12.79
N ARG A 254 7.20 -13.24 12.56
CA ARG A 254 5.84 -13.77 12.45
C ARG A 254 4.99 -13.49 13.68
N GLN A 255 5.58 -13.28 14.87
CA GLN A 255 4.84 -12.95 16.09
C GLN A 255 4.14 -11.59 16.03
N SER A 256 4.64 -10.64 15.25
CA SER A 256 4.09 -9.28 15.17
C SER A 256 3.03 -9.12 14.08
N TRP A 257 2.82 -10.11 13.22
CA TRP A 257 1.86 -10.00 12.13
C TRP A 257 0.42 -9.91 12.65
N ARG A 258 -0.34 -9.00 12.07
CA ARG A 258 -1.75 -8.75 12.39
C ARG A 258 -2.67 -8.77 11.17
N ILE A 259 -2.11 -8.57 9.99
CA ILE A 259 -2.79 -8.69 8.70
C ILE A 259 -2.12 -9.83 7.92
N PHE A 260 -2.89 -10.53 7.08
CA PHE A 260 -2.38 -11.72 6.39
C PHE A 260 -2.65 -11.68 4.89
N ILE A 261 -1.60 -11.84 4.06
CA ILE A 261 -1.72 -11.86 2.58
C ILE A 261 -1.86 -13.28 2.01
N SER A 262 -1.81 -14.32 2.85
CA SER A 262 -2.10 -15.71 2.47
C SER A 262 -2.61 -16.52 3.67
N LYS A 263 -3.42 -17.57 3.40
CA LYS A 263 -3.83 -18.54 4.43
C LYS A 263 -2.63 -19.18 5.14
N TYR A 264 -1.56 -19.40 4.38
CA TYR A 264 -0.33 -20.03 4.89
C TYR A 264 0.34 -19.14 5.94
N ALA A 265 0.37 -17.82 5.72
CA ALA A 265 0.92 -16.85 6.66
C ALA A 265 0.15 -16.82 7.99
N LEU A 266 -1.19 -16.86 7.93
CA LEU A 266 -2.02 -16.96 9.13
C LEU A 266 -1.71 -18.25 9.91
N ASN A 267 -1.70 -19.39 9.23
CA ASN A 267 -1.38 -20.68 9.86
C ASN A 267 0.01 -20.70 10.48
N TYR A 268 1.01 -20.10 9.81
CA TYR A 268 2.38 -20.00 10.33
C TYR A 268 2.48 -19.06 11.54
N HIS A 269 1.63 -18.04 11.63
CA HIS A 269 1.55 -17.13 12.77
C HIS A 269 0.90 -17.78 14.00
N LYS A 270 -0.20 -18.51 13.82
CA LYS A 270 -1.05 -19.03 14.91
C LYS A 270 -0.28 -19.67 16.09
N PRO A 271 0.70 -20.57 15.87
CA PRO A 271 1.43 -21.21 16.97
C PRO A 271 2.20 -20.26 17.90
N VAL A 272 2.54 -19.06 17.41
CA VAL A 272 3.27 -18.05 18.18
C VAL A 272 2.46 -16.79 18.46
N CYS A 273 1.17 -16.80 18.14
CA CYS A 273 0.27 -15.69 18.40
C CYS A 273 0.20 -15.42 19.90
N THR A 274 0.64 -14.23 20.32
CA THR A 274 0.53 -13.77 21.71
C THR A 274 -0.66 -12.84 21.92
N HIS A 275 -1.33 -12.42 20.84
CA HIS A 275 -2.46 -11.50 20.87
C HIS A 275 -3.66 -12.05 21.67
N ALA A 276 -3.91 -13.36 21.58
CA ALA A 276 -4.98 -14.04 22.32
C ALA A 276 -4.68 -14.18 23.83
N ARG A 277 -3.40 -14.18 24.25
CA ARG A 277 -3.00 -14.46 25.65
C ARG A 277 -3.15 -13.25 26.59
N ARG A 278 -3.51 -12.07 26.09
CA ARG A 278 -3.63 -10.82 26.88
C ARG A 278 -5.02 -10.53 27.44
N ARG A 279 -6.05 -11.37 27.20
CA ARG A 279 -7.43 -11.13 27.67
C ARG A 279 -7.82 -11.88 28.97
N VAL A 280 -6.87 -12.53 29.63
CA VAL A 280 -7.11 -13.21 30.93
C VAL A 280 -6.15 -12.66 31.99
N LEU A 281 -6.31 -11.38 32.33
CA LEU A 281 -5.81 -10.76 33.57
C LEU A 281 -6.79 -9.68 34.01
#